data_AF-A0A420Z9N8-F1
#
_entry.id   AF-A0A420Z9N8-F1
#
_cell.length_a   1.000
_cell.length_b   1.000
_cell.length_c   1.000
_cell.angle_alpha   90.00
_cell.angle_beta   90.00
_cell.angle_gamma   90.00
#
_symmetry.space_group_name_H-M   'P 1'
#
loop_
_entity.id
_entity.type
_entity.pdbx_description
1 polymer ?
#
loop_
_entity_poly.entity_id
_entity_poly.type
_entity_poly.pdbx_seq_one_letter_code
_entity_poly.pdbx_strand_id
1 'polypeptide(L)'
;MKKKILILTMLSLFFGLLYQDNLFRIKLKSFSLSRGTHYFNNLLLWHYYVDHQQWSSAISLEKDIDTLDIDFWKQNSYPPLIKKRLNNLLCQTNKSVDDLIEIARLYSKLGQLDKSHNYLLMAQQTDPIRDDITQLLLQTNPF
;
A
#
# COMPACT_ATOMS: atom_id res chain seq x y z
N MET A 1 -43.41 7.65 -25.09
CA MET A 1 -42.20 8.50 -25.21
C MET A 1 -41.53 8.79 -23.86
N LYS A 2 -42.23 9.28 -22.83
CA LYS A 2 -41.63 9.72 -21.55
C LYS A 2 -40.73 8.68 -20.84
N LYS A 3 -41.11 7.39 -20.83
CA LYS A 3 -40.29 6.31 -20.22
C LYS A 3 -38.94 6.08 -20.93
N LYS A 4 -38.86 6.22 -22.25
CA LYS A 4 -37.61 6.03 -23.02
C LYS A 4 -36.60 7.14 -22.73
N ILE A 5 -37.08 8.38 -22.58
CA ILE A 5 -36.25 9.54 -22.26
C ILE A 5 -35.67 9.40 -20.84
N LEU A 6 -36.48 8.97 -19.87
CA LEU A 6 -36.04 8.73 -18.49
C LEU A 6 -34.93 7.67 -18.40
N ILE A 7 -35.06 6.58 -19.16
CA ILE A 7 -34.04 5.51 -19.20
C ILE A 7 -32.74 6.06 -19.78
N LEU A 8 -32.80 6.84 -20.86
CA LEU A 8 -31.61 7.45 -21.48
C LEU A 8 -30.90 8.43 -20.54
N THR A 9 -31.64 9.24 -19.78
CA THR A 9 -31.06 10.16 -18.80
C THR A 9 -30.45 9.44 -17.59
N MET A 10 -31.06 8.34 -17.14
CA MET A 10 -30.48 7.51 -16.07
C MET A 10 -29.20 6.84 -16.55
N LEU A 11 -29.17 6.36 -17.81
CA LEU A 11 -27.99 5.72 -18.39
C LEU A 11 -26.83 6.71 -18.53
N SER A 12 -27.09 7.93 -19.01
CA SER A 12 -26.04 8.95 -19.17
C SER A 12 -25.47 9.41 -17.83
N LEU A 13 -26.30 9.55 -16.80
CA LEU A 13 -25.85 9.85 -15.44
C LEU A 13 -25.01 8.71 -14.86
N PHE A 14 -25.43 7.46 -15.06
CA PHE A 14 -24.68 6.28 -14.62
C PHE A 14 -23.30 6.19 -15.28
N PHE A 15 -23.21 6.39 -16.59
CA PHE A 15 -21.93 6.44 -17.28
C PHE A 15 -21.07 7.64 -16.87
N GLY A 16 -21.69 8.79 -16.57
CA GLY A 16 -20.98 9.96 -16.04
C GLY A 16 -20.33 9.67 -14.68
N LEU A 17 -21.02 8.96 -13.79
CA LEU A 17 -20.48 8.53 -12.50
C LEU A 17 -19.35 7.50 -12.66
N LEU A 18 -19.51 6.51 -13.53
CA LEU A 18 -18.44 5.55 -13.84
C LEU A 18 -17.20 6.23 -14.45
N TYR A 19 -17.39 7.28 -15.23
CA TYR A 19 -16.29 8.05 -15.82
C TYR A 19 -15.56 8.94 -14.80
N GLN A 20 -16.13 9.19 -13.62
CA GLN A 20 -15.40 9.86 -12.52
C GLN A 20 -14.49 8.89 -11.74
N ASP A 21 -14.68 7.58 -11.87
CA ASP A 21 -13.82 6.59 -11.22
C ASP A 21 -12.45 6.55 -11.90
N ASN A 22 -11.41 6.93 -11.14
CA ASN A 22 -10.02 6.90 -11.60
C ASN A 22 -9.60 5.49 -12.05
N LEU A 23 -10.09 4.44 -11.39
CA LEU A 23 -9.79 3.06 -11.75
C LEU A 23 -10.31 2.72 -13.15
N PHE A 24 -11.55 3.12 -13.44
CA PHE A 24 -12.19 2.87 -14.73
C PHE A 24 -11.43 3.57 -15.87
N ARG A 25 -10.96 4.80 -15.64
CA ARG A 25 -10.13 5.54 -16.62
C ARG A 25 -8.78 4.85 -16.87
N ILE A 26 -8.09 4.41 -15.83
CA ILE A 26 -6.79 3.74 -15.96
C ILE A 26 -6.97 2.42 -16.73
N LYS A 27 -7.99 1.63 -16.38
CA LYS A 27 -8.35 0.38 -17.08
C LYS A 27 -8.72 0.59 -18.55
N LEU A 28 -9.41 1.67 -18.89
CA LEU A 28 -9.71 1.99 -20.30
C LEU A 28 -8.43 2.30 -21.09
N LYS A 29 -7.51 3.05 -20.49
CA LYS A 29 -6.27 3.45 -21.16
C LYS A 29 -5.22 2.34 -21.25
N SER A 30 -5.30 1.30 -20.40
CA SER A 30 -4.41 0.15 -20.53
C SER A 30 -4.62 -0.62 -21.83
N PHE A 31 -5.75 -0.46 -22.54
CA PHE A 31 -5.94 -1.04 -23.88
C PHE A 31 -5.27 -0.25 -25.03
N SER A 32 -4.35 0.68 -24.72
CA SER A 32 -3.64 1.46 -25.74
C SER A 32 -2.76 0.60 -26.65
N LEU A 33 -2.74 0.92 -27.94
CA LEU A 33 -1.85 0.34 -28.95
C LEU A 33 -0.37 0.74 -28.76
N SER A 34 -0.12 1.87 -28.08
CA SER A 34 1.25 2.31 -27.78
C SER A 34 1.82 1.52 -26.61
N ARG A 35 2.96 0.83 -26.84
CA ARG A 35 3.65 0.06 -25.80
C ARG A 35 3.99 0.89 -24.57
N GLY A 36 4.47 2.12 -24.75
CA GLY A 36 4.82 3.00 -23.62
C GLY A 36 3.59 3.43 -22.82
N THR A 37 2.47 3.70 -23.49
CA THR A 37 1.20 4.03 -22.82
C THR A 37 0.62 2.82 -22.10
N HIS A 38 0.66 1.64 -22.73
CA HIS A 38 0.24 0.38 -22.12
C HIS A 38 1.02 0.12 -20.83
N TYR A 39 2.35 0.19 -20.91
CA TYR A 39 3.26 0.07 -19.77
C TYR A 39 2.90 1.01 -18.63
N PHE A 40 2.86 2.32 -18.93
CA PHE A 40 2.57 3.35 -17.93
C PHE A 40 1.21 3.15 -17.24
N ASN A 41 0.18 2.78 -17.98
CA ASN A 41 -1.14 2.53 -17.39
C ASN A 41 -1.18 1.24 -16.56
N ASN A 42 -0.44 0.19 -16.94
CA ASN A 42 -0.32 -1.00 -16.10
C ASN A 42 0.41 -0.67 -14.80
N LEU A 43 1.47 0.14 -14.84
CA LEU A 43 2.16 0.61 -13.64
C LEU A 43 1.23 1.43 -12.73
N LEU A 44 0.45 2.36 -13.27
CA LEU A 44 -0.56 3.10 -12.51
C LEU A 44 -1.61 2.19 -11.88
N LEU A 45 -2.08 1.18 -12.64
CA LEU A 45 -3.06 0.22 -12.15
C LEU A 45 -2.48 -0.68 -11.06
N TRP A 46 -1.20 -1.05 -11.19
CA TRP A 46 -0.46 -1.79 -10.18
C TRP A 46 -0.39 -1.01 -8.87
N HIS A 47 0.02 0.27 -8.91
CA HIS A 47 0.03 1.13 -7.73
C HIS A 47 -1.35 1.25 -7.08
N TYR A 48 -2.39 1.47 -7.88
CA TYR A 48 -3.76 1.52 -7.39
C TYR A 48 -4.12 0.24 -6.63
N TYR A 49 -3.82 -0.94 -7.17
CA TYR A 49 -4.11 -2.20 -6.49
C TYR A 49 -3.32 -2.37 -5.20
N VAL A 50 -2.05 -1.94 -5.17
CA VAL A 50 -1.23 -1.96 -3.96
C VAL A 50 -1.80 -1.09 -2.86
N ASP A 51 -2.19 0.15 -3.18
CA ASP A 51 -2.76 1.11 -2.24
C ASP A 51 -4.07 0.60 -1.62
N HIS A 52 -4.82 -0.22 -2.37
CA HIS A 52 -6.07 -0.83 -1.92
C HIS A 52 -5.89 -2.27 -1.38
N GLN A 53 -4.65 -2.70 -1.12
CA GLN A 53 -4.30 -4.03 -0.62
C GLN A 53 -4.74 -5.21 -1.51
N GLN A 54 -5.04 -4.95 -2.79
CA GLN A 54 -5.46 -5.93 -3.79
C GLN A 54 -4.25 -6.61 -4.46
N TRP A 55 -3.40 -7.25 -3.65
CA TRP A 55 -2.12 -7.80 -4.09
C TRP A 55 -2.22 -8.87 -5.18
N SER A 56 -3.29 -9.68 -5.19
CA SER A 56 -3.51 -10.67 -6.25
C SER A 56 -3.67 -10.01 -7.62
N SER A 57 -4.40 -8.89 -7.68
CA SER A 57 -4.57 -8.10 -8.90
C SER A 57 -3.29 -7.36 -9.30
N ALA A 58 -2.57 -6.79 -8.33
CA ALA A 58 -1.26 -6.17 -8.57
C ALA A 58 -0.28 -7.19 -9.18
N ILE A 59 -0.12 -8.37 -8.57
CA ILE A 59 0.79 -9.43 -9.03
C ILE A 59 0.48 -9.85 -10.47
N SER A 60 -0.79 -9.89 -10.88
CA SER A 60 -1.16 -10.27 -12.24
C SER A 60 -0.66 -9.32 -13.33
N LEU A 61 -0.37 -8.05 -12.98
CA LEU A 61 0.18 -7.03 -13.88
C LEU A 61 1.70 -7.02 -13.93
N GLU A 62 2.38 -7.65 -12.96
CA GLU A 62 3.85 -7.58 -12.85
C GLU A 62 4.57 -8.18 -14.04
N LYS A 63 3.95 -9.11 -14.77
CA LYS A 63 4.52 -9.68 -16.01
C LYS A 63 4.74 -8.65 -17.12
N ASP A 64 4.04 -7.52 -17.06
CA ASP A 64 4.04 -6.45 -18.07
C ASP A 64 4.76 -5.18 -17.57
N ILE A 65 5.44 -5.25 -16.41
CA ILE A 65 6.08 -4.12 -15.72
C ILE A 65 7.55 -4.49 -15.41
N ASP A 66 8.48 -3.54 -15.49
CA ASP A 66 9.86 -3.76 -15.06
C ASP A 66 9.89 -3.93 -13.53
N THR A 67 10.52 -4.99 -13.06
CA THR A 67 10.65 -5.26 -11.62
C THR A 67 11.33 -4.10 -10.88
N LEU A 68 12.28 -3.42 -11.52
CA LEU A 68 13.00 -2.29 -10.91
C LEU A 68 12.06 -1.13 -10.54
N ASP A 69 10.99 -0.92 -11.32
CA ASP A 69 10.02 0.17 -11.10
C ASP A 69 9.08 -0.12 -9.92
N ILE A 70 8.91 -1.40 -9.55
CA ILE A 70 7.96 -1.82 -8.50
C ILE A 70 8.65 -2.39 -7.25
N ASP A 71 9.93 -2.72 -7.33
CA ASP A 71 10.65 -3.40 -6.25
C ASP A 71 10.68 -2.58 -4.96
N PHE A 72 10.97 -1.28 -5.05
CA PHE A 72 10.97 -0.40 -3.87
C PHE A 72 9.61 -0.45 -3.14
N TRP A 73 8.51 -0.41 -3.89
CA TRP A 73 7.16 -0.48 -3.34
C TRP A 73 6.84 -1.86 -2.75
N LYS A 74 7.22 -2.93 -3.45
CA LYS A 74 7.03 -4.30 -2.96
C LYS A 74 7.77 -4.53 -1.65
N GLN A 75 9.04 -4.12 -1.56
CA GLN A 75 9.81 -4.25 -0.34
C GLN A 75 9.18 -3.50 0.84
N ASN A 76 8.49 -2.39 0.57
CA ASN A 76 7.94 -1.53 1.61
C ASN A 76 6.49 -1.79 1.99
N SER A 77 5.70 -2.42 1.11
CA SER A 77 4.25 -2.56 1.29
C SER A 77 3.75 -4.00 1.16
N TYR A 78 4.49 -4.90 0.50
CA TYR A 78 4.02 -6.28 0.28
C TYR A 78 4.10 -7.12 1.57
N PRO A 79 2.97 -7.62 2.12
CA PRO A 79 2.95 -8.25 3.43
C PRO A 79 3.91 -9.45 3.60
N PRO A 80 4.08 -10.36 2.63
CA PRO A 80 5.05 -11.45 2.74
C PRO A 80 6.50 -10.96 2.86
N LEU A 81 6.89 -9.92 2.12
CA LEU A 81 8.25 -9.35 2.22
C LEU A 81 8.44 -8.60 3.53
N ILE A 82 7.43 -7.87 4.00
CA ILE A 82 7.43 -7.24 5.31
C ILE A 82 7.61 -8.29 6.41
N LYS A 83 6.86 -9.40 6.36
CA LYS A 83 7.00 -10.53 7.30
C LYS A 83 8.39 -11.15 7.27
N LYS A 84 8.98 -11.31 6.07
CA LYS A 84 10.34 -11.83 5.93
C LYS A 84 11.36 -10.94 6.62
N ARG A 85 11.33 -9.62 6.38
CA ARG A 85 12.23 -8.65 7.05
C ARG A 85 12.02 -8.64 8.56
N LEU A 86 10.76 -8.65 9.00
CA LEU A 86 10.41 -8.71 10.41
C LEU A 86 11.01 -9.94 11.09
N ASN A 87 10.83 -11.12 10.50
CA ASN A 87 11.40 -12.36 11.06
C ASN A 87 12.93 -12.30 11.15
N ASN A 88 13.59 -11.73 10.15
CA ASN A 88 15.04 -11.57 10.18
C ASN A 88 15.50 -10.69 11.37
N LEU A 89 14.82 -9.56 11.61
CA LEU A 89 15.12 -8.68 12.74
C LEU A 89 14.80 -9.34 14.09
N LEU A 90 13.68 -10.07 14.18
CA LEU A 90 13.29 -10.77 15.41
C LEU A 90 14.33 -11.82 15.83
N CYS A 91 14.96 -12.51 14.87
CA CYS A 91 16.00 -13.51 15.12
C CYS A 91 17.36 -12.93 15.54
N GLN A 92 17.58 -11.61 15.44
CA GLN A 92 18.82 -11.00 15.92
C GLN A 92 18.90 -11.05 17.44
N THR A 93 20.06 -11.46 17.98
CA THR A 93 20.28 -11.62 19.43
C THR A 93 20.39 -10.27 20.14
N ASN A 94 21.12 -9.32 19.56
CA ASN A 94 21.27 -7.97 20.08
C ASN A 94 20.58 -7.00 19.12
N LYS A 95 19.54 -6.31 19.61
CA LYS A 95 18.77 -5.33 18.83
C LYS A 95 19.18 -3.93 19.27
N SER A 96 19.55 -3.08 18.33
CA SER A 96 19.73 -1.65 18.57
C SER A 96 18.39 -0.95 18.74
N VAL A 97 18.40 0.30 19.21
CA VAL A 97 17.21 1.16 19.25
C VAL A 97 16.58 1.29 17.86
N ASP A 98 17.40 1.45 16.81
CA ASP A 98 16.92 1.56 15.44
C ASP A 98 16.30 0.25 14.94
N ASP A 99 16.83 -0.91 15.34
CA ASP A 99 16.20 -2.21 15.02
C ASP A 99 14.83 -2.35 15.70
N LEU A 100 14.69 -1.89 16.95
CA LEU A 100 13.41 -1.91 17.67
C LEU A 100 12.38 -0.99 16.99
N ILE A 101 12.79 0.22 16.58
CA ILE A 101 11.95 1.14 15.82
C ILE A 101 11.54 0.52 14.48
N GLU A 102 12.46 -0.13 13.77
CA GLU A 102 12.15 -0.79 12.50
C GLU A 102 11.17 -1.95 12.70
N ILE A 103 11.37 -2.79 13.72
CA ILE A 103 10.42 -3.86 14.08
C ILE A 103 9.03 -3.28 14.33
N ALA A 104 8.93 -2.20 15.10
CA ALA A 104 7.67 -1.53 15.35
C ALA A 104 7.01 -1.05 14.05
N ARG A 105 7.77 -0.37 13.19
CA ARG A 105 7.29 0.11 11.88
C ARG A 105 6.76 -1.04 11.02
N LEU A 106 7.43 -2.20 11.01
CA LEU A 106 6.98 -3.37 10.26
C LEU A 106 5.69 -3.98 10.85
N TYR A 107 5.54 -4.04 12.18
CA TYR A 107 4.29 -4.46 12.81
C TYR A 107 3.12 -3.52 12.50
N SER A 108 3.37 -2.20 12.52
CA SER A 108 2.36 -1.20 12.13
C SER A 108 1.88 -1.40 10.69
N LYS A 109 2.81 -1.61 9.74
CA LYS A 109 2.47 -1.92 8.33
C LYS A 109 1.67 -3.21 8.17
N LEU A 110 1.77 -4.14 9.11
CA LEU A 110 0.98 -5.38 9.14
C LEU A 110 -0.34 -5.24 9.91
N GLY A 111 -0.70 -4.04 10.36
CA GLY A 111 -1.90 -3.77 11.17
C GLY A 111 -1.83 -4.31 12.60
N GLN A 112 -0.64 -4.72 13.09
CA GLN A 112 -0.44 -5.26 14.43
C GLN A 112 0.01 -4.16 15.39
N LEU A 113 -0.88 -3.19 15.64
CA LEU A 113 -0.56 -1.96 16.37
C LEU A 113 -0.10 -2.20 17.81
N ASP A 114 -0.69 -3.17 18.53
CA ASP A 114 -0.26 -3.50 19.90
C ASP A 114 1.21 -3.93 19.95
N LYS A 115 1.65 -4.75 18.99
CA LYS A 115 3.04 -5.16 18.91
C LYS A 115 3.93 -3.99 18.51
N SER A 116 3.49 -3.17 17.57
CA SER A 116 4.19 -1.93 17.21
C SER A 116 4.44 -1.06 18.44
N HIS A 117 3.39 -0.81 19.23
CA HIS A 117 3.46 0.01 20.44
C HIS A 117 4.44 -0.58 21.46
N ASN A 118 4.37 -1.89 21.73
CA ASN A 118 5.29 -2.56 22.67
C ASN A 118 6.76 -2.42 22.26
N TYR A 119 7.08 -2.56 20.98
CA TYR A 119 8.46 -2.38 20.50
C TYR A 119 8.94 -0.92 20.59
N LEU A 120 8.04 0.05 20.39
CA LEU A 120 8.36 1.46 20.62
C LEU A 120 8.60 1.77 22.10
N LEU A 121 7.85 1.16 23.02
CA LEU A 121 8.11 1.27 24.46
C LEU A 121 9.50 0.70 24.82
N MET A 122 9.87 -0.45 24.25
CA MET A 122 11.21 -1.02 24.43
C MET A 122 12.31 -0.08 23.88
N ALA A 123 12.07 0.54 22.71
CA ALA A 123 12.99 1.51 22.13
C ALA A 123 13.15 2.73 23.05
N GLN A 124 12.05 3.29 23.58
CA GLN A 124 12.07 4.42 24.50
C GLN A 124 12.75 4.08 25.83
N GLN A 125 12.56 2.87 26.36
CA GLN A 125 13.27 2.42 27.56
C GLN A 125 14.77 2.31 27.34
N THR A 126 15.20 1.98 26.12
CA THR A 126 16.61 1.87 25.76
C THR A 126 17.25 3.24 25.52
N ASP A 127 16.52 4.17 24.91
CA ASP A 127 16.94 5.56 24.68
C ASP A 127 15.78 6.55 24.94
N PRO A 128 15.66 7.06 26.18
CA PRO A 128 14.51 7.85 26.62
C PRO A 128 14.52 9.30 26.13
N ILE A 129 15.61 9.78 25.54
CA ILE A 129 15.80 11.19 25.17
C ILE A 129 15.37 11.45 23.72
N ARG A 130 15.19 10.38 22.93
CA ARG A 130 14.83 10.45 21.51
C ARG A 130 13.38 10.87 21.29
N ASP A 131 13.19 12.09 20.82
CA ASP A 131 11.89 12.68 20.53
C ASP A 131 11.11 11.95 19.42
N ASP A 132 11.80 11.36 18.45
CA ASP A 132 11.17 10.61 17.35
C ASP A 132 10.39 9.38 17.85
N ILE A 133 10.91 8.69 18.86
CA ILE A 133 10.22 7.55 19.49
C ILE A 133 8.94 8.03 20.21
N THR A 134 9.01 9.14 20.92
CA THR A 134 7.87 9.74 21.61
C THR A 134 6.76 10.13 20.61
N GLN A 135 7.13 10.72 19.47
CA GLN A 135 6.17 11.04 18.40
C GLN A 135 5.51 9.79 17.82
N LEU A 136 6.29 8.72 17.60
CA LEU A 136 5.75 7.45 17.09
C LEU A 136 4.78 6.80 18.10
N LEU A 137 5.08 6.83 19.40
CA LEU A 137 4.21 6.29 20.44
C LEU A 137 2.83 6.96 20.47
N LEU A 138 2.79 8.28 20.25
CA LEU A 138 1.52 9.03 20.16
C LEU A 138 0.67 8.59 18.96
N GLN A 139 1.30 8.19 17.85
CA GLN A 139 0.60 7.75 16.64
C GLN A 139 0.11 6.30 16.73
N THR A 140 0.77 5.47 17.53
CA THR A 140 0.45 4.03 17.66
C THR A 140 -0.30 3.71 18.94
N ASN A 141 -0.85 4.69 19.66
CA ASN A 141 -1.55 4.47 20.91
C ASN A 141 -2.91 3.79 20.62
N PRO A 142 -3.14 2.54 21.07
CA PRO A 142 -4.43 1.88 20.91
C PRO A 142 -5.42 2.51 21.89
N PHE A 143 -6.20 3.48 21.42
CA PHE A 143 -7.42 3.90 22.12
C PHE A 143 -8.54 2.88 21.89
#